data_AF-A0A966AYR4-F1
#
_entry.id   AF-A0A966AYR4-F1
#
_cell.length_a   1.000
_cell.length_b   1.000
_cell.length_c   1.000
_cell.angle_alpha   90.00
_cell.angle_beta   90.00
_cell.angle_gamma   90.00
#
_symmetry.space_group_name_H-M   'P 1'
#
loop_
_entity.id
_entity.type
_entity.pdbx_description
1 polymer ?
#
loop_
_entity_poly.entity_id
_entity_poly.type
_entity_poly.pdbx_seq_one_letter_code
_entity_poly.pdbx_strand_id
1 'polypeptide(L)'
;MLRSFLFIVLISTNIGSTQAQELNNSIRLRPGSGNIVLGQNMTLYFPESMIKPESIGHSGTINPLIFKPKLEYDFKWKSQTEVIYTIRGPVIPGQSYKATLAPNLNKLNGTPLNYDQWIDRPFKAHELNVRTKFRLNRSGLGQRPSVPLLFNYKIQFLGARETIYFQDHITRERFEANIFLPTLNTEPKKNDPKAPNVGDSLFVEPAEPLPVNRNIDLVIDGIRDAETETLIPYLKVFPLGKTEPLKLENAETHQDVFGGLEIILRFNQRVDPKGVTDQVMSVEPDVQIFRKLLRVDTSSYEVNLILKKHIKYIPIQN
;
A
#
# COMPACT_ATOMS: atom_id res chain seq x y z
N MET A 1 -71.67 -22.46 47.01
CA MET A 1 -71.81 -22.40 45.54
C MET A 1 -72.07 -20.95 45.15
N LEU A 2 -71.06 -20.25 44.59
CA LEU A 2 -71.25 -19.06 43.75
C LEU A 2 -69.92 -18.86 43.01
N ARG A 3 -69.89 -19.09 41.70
CA ARG A 3 -68.70 -18.86 40.85
C ARG A 3 -68.83 -17.48 40.21
N SER A 4 -67.91 -16.59 40.54
CA SER A 4 -67.73 -15.29 39.89
C SER A 4 -66.82 -15.48 38.67
N PHE A 5 -67.30 -15.12 37.48
CA PHE A 5 -66.50 -15.09 36.25
C PHE A 5 -65.82 -13.72 36.12
N LEU A 6 -64.49 -13.70 36.03
CA LEU A 6 -63.69 -12.52 35.72
C LEU A 6 -63.32 -12.56 34.23
N PHE A 7 -63.79 -11.61 33.43
CA PHE A 7 -63.34 -11.38 32.05
C PHE A 7 -62.08 -10.51 32.09
N ILE A 8 -60.94 -11.04 31.66
CA ILE A 8 -59.74 -10.27 31.38
C ILE A 8 -59.73 -9.97 29.88
N VAL A 9 -59.95 -8.71 29.51
CA VAL A 9 -59.71 -8.20 28.16
C VAL A 9 -58.21 -7.92 28.03
N LEU A 10 -57.51 -8.75 27.27
CA LEU A 10 -56.13 -8.48 26.86
C LEU A 10 -56.17 -7.45 25.71
N ILE A 11 -55.74 -6.22 26.00
CA ILE A 11 -55.42 -5.22 24.98
C ILE A 11 -54.00 -5.52 24.51
N SER A 12 -53.84 -6.21 23.38
CA SER A 12 -52.56 -6.35 22.72
C SER A 12 -52.23 -5.08 21.95
N THR A 13 -51.32 -4.25 22.47
CA THR A 13 -50.80 -3.09 21.77
C THR A 13 -49.88 -3.51 20.62
N ASN A 14 -50.31 -3.22 19.38
CA ASN A 14 -49.54 -3.31 18.14
C ASN A 14 -48.36 -2.31 18.14
N ILE A 15 -47.24 -2.66 18.77
CA ILE A 15 -46.03 -1.82 18.76
C ILE A 15 -45.00 -2.34 17.73
N GLY A 16 -45.15 -3.57 17.22
CA GLY A 16 -44.21 -4.18 16.26
C GLY A 16 -44.44 -3.85 14.78
N SER A 17 -45.60 -3.32 14.39
CA SER A 17 -45.95 -3.06 12.98
C SER A 17 -45.46 -1.71 12.47
N THR A 18 -45.36 -0.70 13.33
CA THR A 18 -44.99 0.68 12.95
C THR A 18 -43.53 0.81 12.51
N GLN A 19 -42.59 0.15 13.20
CA GLN A 19 -41.15 0.25 12.90
C GLN A 19 -40.76 -0.48 11.59
N ALA A 20 -41.44 -1.58 11.25
CA ALA A 20 -41.26 -2.30 9.99
C ALA A 20 -41.91 -1.56 8.80
N GLN A 21 -43.02 -0.85 9.04
CA GLN A 21 -43.74 -0.08 8.03
C GLN A 21 -43.07 1.28 7.73
N GLU A 22 -42.45 1.93 8.72
CA GLU A 22 -41.58 3.11 8.52
C GLU A 22 -40.32 2.79 7.69
N LEU A 23 -39.77 1.57 7.81
CA LEU A 23 -38.61 1.14 7.04
C LEU A 23 -38.91 1.00 5.53
N ASN A 24 -40.17 0.75 5.16
CA ASN A 24 -40.59 0.58 3.77
C ASN A 24 -40.98 1.89 3.08
N ASN A 25 -41.24 2.94 3.85
CA ASN A 25 -41.69 4.25 3.33
C ASN A 25 -40.58 5.31 3.26
N SER A 26 -39.32 4.96 3.55
CA SER A 26 -38.19 5.88 3.58
C SER A 26 -37.18 5.64 2.46
N ILE A 27 -36.47 6.70 2.07
CA ILE A 27 -35.37 6.63 1.12
C ILE A 27 -34.14 6.11 1.86
N ARG A 28 -33.54 5.03 1.37
CA ARG A 28 -32.46 4.32 2.08
C ARG A 28 -31.22 4.19 1.22
N LEU A 29 -30.06 4.49 1.79
CA LEU A 29 -28.76 4.22 1.19
C LEU A 29 -28.11 3.04 1.94
N ARG A 30 -27.54 2.09 1.21
CA ARG A 30 -26.79 0.95 1.76
C ARG A 30 -25.40 0.85 1.11
N PRO A 31 -24.29 0.88 1.87
CA PRO A 31 -24.25 1.26 3.29
C PRO A 31 -24.77 2.67 3.50
N GLY A 32 -25.41 2.92 4.65
CA GLY A 32 -26.02 4.21 4.97
C GLY A 32 -25.06 5.21 5.62
N SER A 33 -23.87 4.77 6.03
CA SER A 33 -22.77 5.61 6.53
C SER A 33 -21.52 4.74 6.67
N GLY A 34 -20.39 5.34 7.01
CA GLY A 34 -19.17 4.64 7.40
C GLY A 34 -18.00 4.93 6.48
N ASN A 35 -17.17 3.92 6.21
CA ASN A 35 -15.97 4.14 5.41
C ASN A 35 -16.31 4.24 3.92
N ILE A 36 -15.58 5.11 3.22
CA ILE A 36 -15.62 5.21 1.75
C ILE A 36 -14.28 4.83 1.13
N VAL A 37 -14.33 3.98 0.11
CA VAL A 37 -13.15 3.50 -0.62
C VAL A 37 -13.40 3.41 -2.12
N LEU A 38 -12.33 3.46 -2.91
CA LEU A 38 -12.40 3.25 -4.36
C LEU A 38 -12.99 1.88 -4.69
N GLY A 39 -13.87 1.82 -5.69
CA GLY A 39 -14.55 0.59 -6.13
C GLY A 39 -15.71 0.15 -5.23
N GLN A 40 -16.00 0.87 -4.15
CA GLN A 40 -17.12 0.55 -3.27
C GLN A 40 -18.45 0.68 -4.01
N ASN A 41 -19.32 -0.32 -3.81
CA ASN A 41 -20.69 -0.29 -4.28
C ASN A 41 -21.62 0.24 -3.18
N MET A 42 -22.59 1.05 -3.60
CA MET A 42 -23.65 1.56 -2.74
C MET A 42 -24.98 1.45 -3.47
N THR A 43 -26.05 1.20 -2.74
CA THR A 43 -27.40 1.07 -3.31
C THR A 43 -28.34 2.07 -2.66
N LEU A 44 -28.99 2.89 -3.49
CA LEU A 44 -30.05 3.81 -3.08
C LEU A 44 -31.40 3.18 -3.43
N TYR A 45 -32.30 3.17 -2.45
CA TYR A 45 -33.66 2.64 -2.55
C TYR A 45 -34.67 3.76 -2.37
N PHE A 46 -35.65 3.81 -3.27
CA PHE A 46 -36.83 4.66 -3.18
C PHE A 46 -38.06 3.82 -2.80
N PRO A 47 -39.01 4.40 -2.03
CA PRO A 47 -40.28 3.74 -1.73
C PRO A 47 -41.23 3.70 -2.95
N GLU A 48 -41.05 4.61 -3.91
CA GLU A 48 -41.88 4.75 -5.10
C GLU A 48 -41.05 4.81 -6.37
N SER A 49 -41.64 4.44 -7.51
CA SER A 49 -40.96 4.45 -8.81
C SER A 49 -40.50 5.84 -9.20
N MET A 50 -39.24 5.97 -9.58
CA MET A 50 -38.60 7.23 -9.99
C MET A 50 -38.38 7.32 -11.50
N ILE A 51 -38.20 6.17 -12.17
CA ILE A 51 -37.95 6.09 -13.61
C ILE A 51 -38.92 5.14 -14.31
N LYS A 52 -39.01 5.27 -15.63
CA LYS A 52 -39.78 4.35 -16.47
C LYS A 52 -39.01 3.02 -16.65
N PRO A 53 -39.70 1.89 -16.88
CA PRO A 53 -39.04 0.59 -17.08
C PRO A 53 -38.01 0.61 -18.22
N GLU A 54 -38.32 1.29 -19.32
CA GLU A 54 -37.45 1.43 -20.49
C GLU A 54 -36.17 2.22 -20.22
N SER A 55 -36.11 3.00 -19.14
CA SER A 55 -34.92 3.76 -18.75
C SER A 55 -33.92 2.92 -17.94
N ILE A 56 -34.33 1.74 -17.45
CA ILE A 56 -33.45 0.87 -16.65
C ILE A 56 -32.24 0.47 -17.49
N GLY A 57 -31.05 0.58 -16.90
CA GLY A 57 -29.79 0.19 -17.54
C GLY A 57 -29.27 1.10 -18.67
N HIS A 58 -29.98 2.18 -19.02
CA HIS A 58 -29.55 3.15 -20.04
C HIS A 58 -28.72 4.30 -19.44
N SER A 59 -27.79 4.84 -20.25
CA SER A 59 -27.06 6.06 -19.95
C SER A 59 -27.97 7.30 -20.10
N GLY A 60 -27.69 8.38 -19.36
CA GLY A 60 -28.49 9.61 -19.40
C GLY A 60 -29.76 9.59 -18.55
N THR A 61 -29.90 8.58 -17.68
CA THR A 61 -30.95 8.56 -16.65
C THR A 61 -30.65 9.57 -15.54
N ILE A 62 -31.68 9.97 -14.80
CA ILE A 62 -31.54 10.88 -13.66
C ILE A 62 -30.58 10.28 -12.62
N ASN A 63 -29.62 11.08 -12.16
CA ASN A 63 -28.73 10.74 -11.05
C ASN A 63 -29.30 11.32 -9.74
N PRO A 64 -29.85 10.49 -8.84
CA PRO A 64 -30.48 10.99 -7.63
C PRO A 64 -29.53 11.27 -6.46
N LEU A 65 -28.25 10.89 -6.51
CA LEU A 65 -27.33 11.06 -5.38
C LEU A 65 -26.15 11.96 -5.77
N ILE A 66 -25.71 12.80 -4.85
CA ILE A 66 -24.50 13.61 -5.00
C ILE A 66 -23.65 13.50 -3.73
N PHE A 67 -22.33 13.70 -3.87
CA PHE A 67 -21.39 13.72 -2.74
C PHE A 67 -20.82 15.12 -2.56
N LYS A 68 -20.64 15.53 -1.29
CA LYS A 68 -19.96 16.76 -0.88
C LYS A 68 -18.81 16.42 0.09
N PRO A 69 -17.54 16.76 -0.20
CA PRO A 69 -17.04 17.35 -1.45
C PRO A 69 -17.27 16.42 -2.65
N LYS A 70 -17.06 16.94 -3.87
CA LYS A 70 -17.28 16.18 -5.11
C LYS A 70 -16.44 14.90 -5.07
N LEU A 71 -17.08 13.79 -5.39
CA LEU A 71 -16.47 12.48 -5.54
C LEU A 71 -16.96 11.88 -6.85
N GLU A 72 -16.09 11.24 -7.62
CA GLU A 72 -16.49 10.62 -8.89
C GLU A 72 -17.01 9.20 -8.67
N TYR A 73 -18.09 8.86 -9.37
CA TYR A 73 -18.74 7.57 -9.29
C TYR A 73 -19.52 7.30 -10.56
N ASP A 74 -19.69 6.03 -10.87
CA ASP A 74 -20.69 5.58 -11.83
C ASP A 74 -22.01 5.32 -11.12
N PHE A 75 -23.12 5.39 -11.84
CA PHE A 75 -24.40 4.92 -11.33
C PHE A 75 -25.19 4.18 -12.41
N LYS A 76 -26.03 3.23 -11.98
CA LYS A 76 -26.92 2.47 -12.85
C LYS A 76 -28.22 2.13 -12.11
N TRP A 77 -29.34 2.45 -12.74
CA TRP A 77 -30.64 1.96 -12.29
C TRP A 77 -30.75 0.46 -12.51
N LYS A 78 -31.09 -0.29 -11.45
CA LYS A 78 -31.37 -1.73 -11.49
C LYS A 78 -32.86 -2.05 -11.57
N SER A 79 -33.69 -1.17 -11.04
CA SER A 79 -35.16 -1.25 -11.13
C SER A 79 -35.72 0.16 -11.24
N GLN A 80 -37.04 0.34 -11.14
CA GLN A 80 -37.63 1.69 -11.08
C GLN A 80 -37.39 2.40 -9.74
N THR A 81 -36.94 1.68 -8.71
CA THR A 81 -36.79 2.16 -7.33
C THR A 81 -35.38 1.97 -6.77
N GLU A 82 -34.48 1.32 -7.51
CA GLU A 82 -33.15 0.95 -7.04
C GLU A 82 -32.05 1.46 -7.98
N VAL A 83 -31.09 2.19 -7.40
CA VAL A 83 -29.89 2.68 -8.10
C VAL A 83 -28.65 2.14 -7.42
N ILE A 84 -27.73 1.58 -8.20
CA ILE A 84 -26.40 1.22 -7.72
C ILE A 84 -25.41 2.29 -8.13
N TYR A 85 -24.54 2.64 -7.20
CA TYR A 85 -23.39 3.52 -7.37
C TYR A 85 -22.10 2.74 -7.18
N THR A 86 -21.08 3.04 -7.98
CA THR A 86 -19.74 2.51 -7.81
C THR A 86 -18.76 3.67 -7.74
N ILE A 87 -18.04 3.82 -6.61
CA ILE A 87 -17.05 4.88 -6.46
C ILE A 87 -15.89 4.64 -7.43
N ARG A 88 -15.61 5.61 -8.30
CA ARG A 88 -14.56 5.54 -9.33
C ARG A 88 -13.45 6.56 -9.12
N GLY A 89 -13.81 7.68 -8.53
CA GLY A 89 -12.91 8.80 -8.33
C GLY A 89 -11.90 8.55 -7.22
N PRO A 90 -10.83 9.35 -7.22
CA PRO A 90 -9.87 9.38 -6.14
C PRO A 90 -10.58 9.69 -4.81
N VAL A 91 -10.32 8.86 -3.81
CA VAL A 91 -10.79 9.08 -2.43
C VAL A 91 -9.63 9.67 -1.66
N ILE A 92 -9.78 10.92 -1.20
CA ILE A 92 -8.73 11.66 -0.50
C ILE A 92 -8.56 11.07 0.92
N PRO A 93 -7.34 10.76 1.39
CA PRO A 93 -7.12 10.19 2.71
C PRO A 93 -7.70 11.05 3.84
N GLY A 94 -8.42 10.42 4.78
CA GLY A 94 -9.03 11.09 5.94
C GLY A 94 -10.20 12.04 5.63
N GLN A 95 -10.49 12.31 4.34
CA GLN A 95 -11.55 13.23 3.93
C GLN A 95 -12.93 12.72 4.35
N SER A 96 -13.73 13.63 4.91
CA SER A 96 -15.15 13.38 5.17
C SER A 96 -15.98 13.73 3.95
N TYR A 97 -16.90 12.84 3.58
CA TYR A 97 -17.85 13.00 2.49
C TYR A 97 -19.28 12.91 3.03
N LYS A 98 -20.18 13.63 2.39
CA LYS A 98 -21.60 13.60 2.71
C LYS A 98 -22.37 13.27 1.45
N ALA A 99 -23.08 12.15 1.45
CA ALA A 99 -24.01 11.83 0.38
C ALA A 99 -25.34 12.54 0.65
N THR A 100 -25.85 13.24 -0.35
CA THR A 100 -27.15 13.93 -0.31
C THR A 100 -27.93 13.60 -1.57
N LEU A 101 -29.26 13.76 -1.52
CA LEU A 101 -30.04 13.68 -2.75
C LEU A 101 -29.71 14.86 -3.68
N ALA A 102 -29.74 14.61 -4.98
CA ALA A 102 -29.74 15.67 -5.98
C ALA A 102 -31.00 16.54 -5.81
N PRO A 103 -30.95 17.85 -6.12
CA PRO A 103 -32.11 18.72 -6.01
C PRO A 103 -33.15 18.42 -7.11
N ASN A 104 -34.39 18.84 -6.88
CA ASN A 104 -35.50 18.82 -7.85
C ASN A 104 -35.84 17.45 -8.46
N LEU A 105 -35.57 16.36 -7.73
CA LEU A 105 -36.04 15.02 -8.08
C LEU A 105 -37.57 14.93 -8.06
N ASN A 106 -38.12 14.33 -9.11
CA ASN A 106 -39.54 13.99 -9.23
C ASN A 106 -39.71 12.47 -9.26
N LYS A 107 -40.84 12.01 -8.74
CA LYS A 107 -41.30 10.62 -8.90
C LYS A 107 -41.76 10.39 -10.34
N LEU A 108 -41.98 9.13 -10.71
CA LEU A 108 -42.43 8.75 -12.05
C LEU A 108 -43.77 9.40 -12.44
N ASN A 109 -44.66 9.64 -11.47
CA ASN A 109 -45.95 10.29 -11.70
C ASN A 109 -45.86 11.84 -11.86
N GLY A 110 -44.64 12.40 -11.87
CA GLY A 110 -44.39 13.84 -12.02
C GLY A 110 -44.49 14.64 -10.73
N THR A 111 -44.87 14.02 -9.60
CA THR A 111 -44.89 14.72 -8.30
C THR A 111 -43.47 14.90 -7.74
N PRO A 112 -43.18 16.00 -7.05
CA PRO A 112 -41.89 16.18 -6.38
C PRO A 112 -41.61 15.09 -5.33
N LEU A 113 -40.34 14.71 -5.20
CA LEU A 113 -39.90 13.82 -4.13
C LEU A 113 -40.00 14.52 -2.77
N ASN A 114 -40.45 13.81 -1.74
CA ASN A 114 -40.42 14.32 -0.37
C ASN A 114 -39.01 14.15 0.21
N TYR A 115 -38.27 15.26 0.36
CA TYR A 115 -36.90 15.25 0.88
C TYR A 115 -36.82 14.98 2.38
N ASP A 116 -37.91 15.12 3.14
CA ASP A 116 -37.93 14.81 4.58
C ASP A 116 -37.75 13.31 4.85
N GLN A 117 -37.94 12.47 3.82
CA GLN A 117 -37.64 11.04 3.87
C GLN A 117 -36.15 10.73 3.75
N TRP A 118 -35.31 11.74 3.54
CA TRP A 118 -33.86 11.63 3.43
C TRP A 118 -33.15 12.24 4.62
N ILE A 119 -32.13 11.53 5.08
CA ILE A 119 -31.15 12.04 6.04
C ILE A 119 -29.80 11.97 5.36
N ASP A 120 -29.05 13.08 5.40
CA ASP A 120 -27.70 13.14 4.87
C ASP A 120 -26.83 12.02 5.44
N ARG A 121 -26.09 11.34 4.56
CA ARG A 121 -25.34 10.13 4.92
C ARG A 121 -23.86 10.45 5.01
N PRO A 122 -23.26 10.44 6.21
CA PRO A 122 -21.85 10.75 6.39
C PRO A 122 -20.98 9.54 6.06
N PHE A 123 -19.89 9.80 5.36
CA PHE A 123 -18.83 8.85 5.08
C PHE A 123 -17.48 9.45 5.41
N LYS A 124 -16.52 8.62 5.80
CA LYS A 124 -15.14 9.03 6.05
C LYS A 124 -14.18 8.13 5.28
N ALA A 125 -13.24 8.71 4.54
CA ALA A 125 -12.15 7.96 3.96
C ALA A 125 -11.21 7.47 5.07
N HIS A 126 -10.58 6.32 4.88
CA HIS A 126 -9.54 5.88 5.81
C HIS A 126 -8.41 6.91 5.86
N GLU A 127 -7.80 7.04 7.03
CA GLU A 127 -6.62 7.88 7.16
C GLU A 127 -5.44 7.25 6.39
N LEU A 128 -4.51 8.09 5.95
CA LEU A 128 -3.28 7.62 5.34
C LEU A 128 -2.54 6.72 6.32
N ASN A 129 -2.13 5.55 5.85
CA ASN A 129 -1.38 4.60 6.64
C ASN A 129 -0.28 3.97 5.79
N VAL A 130 0.91 3.91 6.36
CA VAL A 130 2.04 3.21 5.80
C VAL A 130 2.48 2.10 6.75
N ARG A 131 2.79 0.95 6.16
CA ARG A 131 3.30 -0.21 6.86
C ARG A 131 4.62 -0.64 6.24
N THR A 132 5.45 -1.29 7.03
CA THR A 132 6.64 -1.96 6.53
C THR A 132 6.61 -3.43 6.93
N LYS A 133 7.19 -4.27 6.06
CA LYS A 133 7.50 -5.68 6.38
C LYS A 133 8.96 -5.86 6.79
N PHE A 134 9.71 -4.76 6.92
CA PHE A 134 11.11 -4.80 7.35
C PHE A 134 11.22 -5.52 8.69
N ARG A 135 12.22 -6.39 8.78
CA ARG A 135 12.57 -7.11 10.00
C ARG A 135 14.06 -6.94 10.20
N LEU A 136 14.43 -6.55 11.41
CA LEU A 136 15.82 -6.52 11.82
C LEU A 136 16.41 -7.93 11.74
N ASN A 137 17.59 -8.04 11.12
CA ASN A 137 18.31 -9.31 11.08
C ASN A 137 18.90 -9.62 12.46
N ARG A 138 19.15 -10.90 12.77
CA ARG A 138 19.83 -11.33 13.99
C ARG A 138 21.23 -10.71 14.12
N SER A 139 21.89 -10.45 12.99
CA SER A 139 23.22 -9.84 12.93
C SER A 139 23.24 -8.32 13.12
N GLY A 140 22.08 -7.70 13.38
CA GLY A 140 21.91 -6.26 13.55
C GLY A 140 21.45 -5.54 12.28
N LEU A 141 21.43 -4.20 12.32
CA LEU A 141 21.06 -3.38 11.17
C LEU A 141 22.31 -3.18 10.31
N GLY A 142 22.22 -3.56 9.03
CA GLY A 142 23.26 -3.21 8.07
C GLY A 142 23.34 -1.69 7.85
N GLN A 143 24.45 -1.20 7.31
CA GLN A 143 24.65 0.23 7.02
C GLN A 143 23.83 0.71 5.81
N ARG A 144 23.34 -0.20 4.97
CA ARG A 144 22.45 0.08 3.83
C ARG A 144 21.19 -0.78 3.90
N PRO A 145 20.30 -0.57 4.89
CA PRO A 145 19.06 -1.32 4.96
C PRO A 145 18.13 -0.93 3.82
N SER A 146 17.41 -1.92 3.28
CA SER A 146 16.36 -1.72 2.28
C SER A 146 15.00 -1.93 2.92
N VAL A 147 14.25 -0.84 3.09
CA VAL A 147 12.99 -0.83 3.84
C VAL A 147 11.81 -0.73 2.86
N PRO A 148 11.01 -1.80 2.70
CA PRO A 148 9.78 -1.72 1.91
C PRO A 148 8.72 -0.92 2.67
N LEU A 149 8.11 0.06 2.00
CA LEU A 149 6.96 0.82 2.48
C LEU A 149 5.73 0.51 1.63
N LEU A 150 4.61 0.22 2.30
CA LEU A 150 3.33 -0.12 1.71
C LEU A 150 2.28 0.87 2.22
N PHE A 151 1.75 1.69 1.32
CA PHE A 151 0.73 2.69 1.59
C PHE A 151 -0.65 2.15 1.22
N ASN A 152 -1.70 2.58 1.94
CA ASN A 152 -3.08 2.28 1.59
C ASN A 152 -3.69 3.23 0.53
N TYR A 153 -2.92 4.22 0.09
CA TYR A 153 -3.26 5.17 -0.97
C TYR A 153 -2.07 5.32 -1.92
N LYS A 154 -2.35 5.75 -3.15
CA LYS A 154 -1.30 6.16 -4.09
C LYS A 154 -0.70 7.48 -3.64
N ILE A 155 0.62 7.59 -3.75
CA ILE A 155 1.40 8.76 -3.36
C ILE A 155 2.30 9.20 -4.52
N GLN A 156 2.78 10.44 -4.50
CA GLN A 156 3.81 10.93 -5.42
C GLN A 156 5.21 10.45 -4.98
N PHE A 157 5.91 9.70 -5.83
CA PHE A 157 7.22 9.15 -5.47
C PHE A 157 8.31 10.22 -5.33
N LEU A 158 8.28 11.25 -6.16
CA LEU A 158 9.25 12.35 -6.04
C LEU A 158 9.03 13.14 -4.75
N GLY A 159 7.77 13.37 -4.35
CA GLY A 159 7.45 14.01 -3.07
C GLY A 159 7.90 13.19 -1.86
N ALA A 160 7.95 11.86 -1.99
CA ALA A 160 8.47 10.99 -0.93
C ALA A 160 9.96 11.20 -0.65
N ARG A 161 10.77 11.56 -1.67
CA ARG A 161 12.21 11.85 -1.48
C ARG A 161 12.46 13.06 -0.58
N GLU A 162 11.55 14.02 -0.56
CA GLU A 162 11.66 15.24 0.22
C GLU A 162 11.30 15.04 1.70
N THR A 163 10.53 13.99 2.00
CA THR A 163 9.81 13.82 3.28
C THR A 163 10.18 12.54 4.01
N ILE A 164 10.86 11.61 3.35
CA ILE A 164 11.34 10.35 3.92
C ILE A 164 12.84 10.40 4.10
N TYR A 165 13.32 10.16 5.32
CA TYR A 165 14.74 10.20 5.67
C TYR A 165 15.06 9.23 6.81
N PHE A 166 16.33 8.84 6.90
CA PHE A 166 16.83 8.13 8.07
C PHE A 166 17.27 9.14 9.13
N GLN A 167 17.19 8.76 10.40
CA GLN A 167 17.57 9.64 11.49
C GLN A 167 18.24 8.86 12.62
N ASP A 168 19.31 9.40 13.20
CA ASP A 168 19.83 8.92 14.49
C ASP A 168 18.79 9.19 15.59
N HIS A 169 18.36 8.14 16.25
CA HIS A 169 17.30 8.17 17.27
C HIS A 169 17.60 9.15 18.41
N ILE A 170 18.88 9.30 18.76
CA ILE A 170 19.34 10.11 19.90
C ILE A 170 19.72 11.51 19.44
N THR A 171 20.65 11.62 18.48
CA THR A 171 21.20 12.93 18.06
C THR A 171 20.28 13.69 17.13
N ARG A 172 19.28 13.00 16.54
CA ARG A 172 18.36 13.52 15.52
C ARG A 172 19.05 13.95 14.22
N GLU A 173 20.33 13.61 14.06
CA GLU A 173 21.07 13.75 12.80
C GLU A 173 20.32 13.04 11.67
N ARG A 174 20.11 13.73 10.55
CA ARG A 174 19.34 13.22 9.41
C ARG A 174 20.29 12.70 8.33
N PHE A 175 19.91 11.58 7.73
CA PHE A 175 20.59 10.99 6.59
C PHE A 175 19.61 10.87 5.42
N GLU A 176 20.05 11.30 4.25
CA GLU A 176 19.24 11.28 3.04
C GLU A 176 18.87 9.86 2.61
N ALA A 177 17.71 9.74 1.97
CA ALA A 177 17.20 8.49 1.47
C ALA A 177 17.04 8.51 -0.06
N ASN A 178 17.32 7.37 -0.66
CA ASN A 178 16.98 7.06 -2.04
C ASN A 178 15.70 6.22 -2.07
N ILE A 179 14.87 6.50 -3.07
CA ILE A 179 13.61 5.80 -3.30
C ILE A 179 13.80 4.88 -4.50
N PHE A 180 13.52 3.60 -4.30
CA PHE A 180 13.56 2.57 -5.34
C PHE A 180 12.16 2.02 -5.56
N LEU A 181 11.82 1.80 -6.84
CA LEU A 181 10.49 1.32 -7.20
C LEU A 181 10.54 -0.19 -7.45
N PRO A 182 9.66 -0.99 -6.81
CA PRO A 182 9.63 -2.45 -6.97
C PRO A 182 9.53 -2.92 -8.43
N THR A 183 8.92 -2.09 -9.28
CA THR A 183 8.71 -2.38 -10.70
C THR A 183 9.92 -2.08 -11.58
N LEU A 184 10.95 -1.41 -11.04
CA LEU A 184 12.15 -0.98 -11.76
C LEU A 184 13.40 -1.57 -11.07
N ASN A 185 13.70 -2.83 -11.38
CA ASN A 185 14.85 -3.57 -10.80
C ASN A 185 16.13 -3.48 -11.64
N THR A 186 16.18 -2.57 -12.62
CA THR A 186 17.32 -2.37 -13.51
C THR A 186 17.65 -0.90 -13.66
N GLU A 187 18.92 -0.58 -13.89
CA GLU A 187 19.31 0.78 -14.26
C GLU A 187 18.55 1.21 -15.53
N PRO A 188 18.00 2.44 -15.55
CA PRO A 188 17.20 2.92 -16.67
C PRO A 188 18.07 3.03 -17.93
N LYS A 189 17.66 2.36 -19.00
CA LYS A 189 18.24 2.50 -20.34
C LYS A 189 17.54 3.62 -21.09
N LYS A 190 18.24 4.18 -22.10
CA LYS A 190 17.75 5.32 -22.91
C LYS A 190 16.35 5.11 -23.53
N ASN A 191 15.95 3.86 -23.76
CA ASN A 191 14.67 3.50 -24.37
C ASN A 191 13.67 2.87 -23.38
N ASP A 192 13.97 2.88 -22.08
CA ASP A 192 13.05 2.34 -21.09
C ASP A 192 11.81 3.26 -20.95
N PRO A 193 10.63 2.69 -20.64
CA PRO A 193 9.47 3.49 -20.31
C PRO A 193 9.78 4.47 -19.18
N LYS A 194 9.20 5.67 -19.25
CA LYS A 194 9.31 6.64 -18.18
C LYS A 194 8.85 5.99 -16.87
N ALA A 195 9.67 6.12 -15.82
CA ALA A 195 9.31 5.62 -14.50
C ALA A 195 7.95 6.18 -14.07
N PRO A 196 7.08 5.37 -13.44
CA PRO A 196 5.84 5.87 -12.90
C PRO A 196 6.15 6.96 -11.86
N ASN A 197 5.36 8.02 -11.85
CA ASN A 197 5.50 9.11 -10.87
C ASN A 197 4.70 8.87 -9.59
N VAL A 198 3.73 7.95 -9.64
CA VAL A 198 2.81 7.63 -8.55
C VAL A 198 2.73 6.13 -8.30
N GLY A 199 2.46 5.76 -7.06
CA GLY A 199 2.15 4.38 -6.67
C GLY A 199 1.96 4.24 -5.16
N ASP A 200 1.76 3.02 -4.69
CA ASP A 200 1.40 2.69 -3.30
C ASP A 200 2.49 1.88 -2.58
N SER A 201 3.59 1.57 -3.27
CA SER A 201 4.68 0.75 -2.75
C SER A 201 6.03 1.25 -3.27
N LEU A 202 6.98 1.36 -2.37
CA LEU A 202 8.36 1.76 -2.67
C LEU A 202 9.33 1.13 -1.67
N PHE A 203 10.62 1.11 -2.03
CA PHE A 203 11.72 0.77 -1.14
C PHE A 203 12.51 2.03 -0.80
N VAL A 204 12.99 2.09 0.43
CA VAL A 204 13.82 3.18 0.93
C VAL A 204 15.17 2.61 1.35
N GLU A 205 16.24 3.17 0.79
CA GLU A 205 17.62 2.88 1.19
C GLU A 205 18.33 4.19 1.52
N PRO A 206 19.32 4.20 2.42
CA PRO A 206 20.06 5.42 2.67
C PRO A 206 20.93 5.76 1.45
N ALA A 207 21.10 7.05 1.17
CA ALA A 207 21.91 7.51 0.04
C ALA A 207 23.37 7.07 0.22
N GLU A 208 23.91 7.29 1.42
CA GLU A 208 25.23 6.85 1.85
C GLU A 208 25.14 5.77 2.94
N PRO A 209 26.21 4.98 3.19
CA PRO A 209 26.21 4.02 4.30
C PRO A 209 25.96 4.76 5.63
N LEU A 210 25.00 4.27 6.40
CA LEU A 210 24.69 4.81 7.72
C LEU A 210 25.90 4.62 8.67
N PRO A 211 26.15 5.58 9.58
CA PRO A 211 27.27 5.46 10.51
C PRO A 211 27.12 4.22 11.40
N VAL A 212 28.24 3.57 11.71
CA VAL A 212 28.26 2.38 12.57
C VAL A 212 27.91 2.70 14.01
N ASN A 213 27.34 1.71 14.71
CA ASN A 213 26.98 1.77 16.13
C ASN A 213 25.95 2.85 16.49
N ARG A 214 25.07 3.22 15.54
CA ARG A 214 24.01 4.21 15.73
C ARG A 214 22.64 3.56 15.76
N ASN A 215 21.74 4.06 16.61
CA ASN A 215 20.34 3.66 16.58
C ASN A 215 19.62 4.48 15.51
N ILE A 216 19.06 3.81 14.51
CA ILE A 216 18.47 4.46 13.35
C ILE A 216 16.96 4.27 13.31
N ASP A 217 16.27 5.36 13.06
CA ASP A 217 14.86 5.42 12.72
C ASP A 217 14.71 5.72 11.21
N LEU A 218 13.68 5.16 10.58
CA LEU A 218 13.16 5.67 9.31
C LEU A 218 11.99 6.60 9.63
N VAL A 219 12.09 7.85 9.21
CA VAL A 219 11.09 8.89 9.47
C VAL A 219 10.41 9.26 8.15
N ILE A 220 9.09 9.38 8.22
CA ILE A 220 8.23 9.94 7.18
C ILE A 220 7.60 11.18 7.79
N ASP A 221 7.82 12.34 7.19
CA ASP A 221 7.35 13.63 7.68
C ASP A 221 6.56 14.35 6.59
N GLY A 222 5.36 13.82 6.36
CA GLY A 222 4.46 14.24 5.30
C GLY A 222 4.52 13.34 4.07
N ILE A 223 3.43 13.32 3.31
CA ILE A 223 3.30 12.56 2.07
C ILE A 223 2.48 13.36 1.09
N ARG A 224 2.93 13.45 -0.16
CA ARG A 224 2.15 14.08 -1.23
C ARG A 224 1.14 13.11 -1.82
N ASP A 225 -0.12 13.49 -1.78
CA ASP A 225 -1.23 12.75 -2.37
C ASP A 225 -1.05 12.64 -3.90
N ALA A 226 -1.36 11.47 -4.46
CA ALA A 226 -1.17 11.25 -5.90
C ALA A 226 -2.11 12.10 -6.76
N GLU A 227 -3.32 12.38 -6.29
CA GLU A 227 -4.33 13.08 -7.08
C GLU A 227 -4.23 14.59 -6.95
N THR A 228 -4.19 15.07 -5.71
CA THR A 228 -4.26 16.51 -5.40
C THR A 228 -2.89 17.16 -5.35
N GLU A 229 -1.81 16.37 -5.33
CA GLU A 229 -0.42 16.78 -5.11
C GLU A 229 -0.18 17.53 -3.78
N THR A 230 -1.21 17.62 -2.95
CA THR A 230 -1.15 18.29 -1.65
C THR A 230 -0.30 17.48 -0.68
N LEU A 231 0.50 18.19 0.10
CA LEU A 231 1.27 17.58 1.18
C LEU A 231 0.33 17.29 2.35
N ILE A 232 0.06 16.02 2.60
CA ILE A 232 -0.66 15.53 3.78
C ILE A 232 0.33 15.53 4.95
N PRO A 233 0.08 16.31 6.02
CA PRO A 233 0.89 16.23 7.24
C PRO A 233 0.77 14.83 7.85
N TYR A 234 1.88 14.10 7.89
CA TYR A 234 1.87 12.70 8.29
C TYR A 234 3.23 12.30 8.88
N LEU A 235 3.33 12.33 10.21
CA LEU A 235 4.52 11.90 10.92
C LEU A 235 4.44 10.42 11.26
N LYS A 236 5.35 9.61 10.72
CA LYS A 236 5.49 8.20 11.06
C LYS A 236 6.96 7.85 11.26
N VAL A 237 7.25 7.15 12.35
CA VAL A 237 8.59 6.69 12.70
C VAL A 237 8.60 5.17 12.76
N PHE A 238 9.54 4.55 12.05
CA PHE A 238 9.84 3.13 12.13
C PHE A 238 11.22 2.94 12.76
N PRO A 239 11.31 2.45 14.01
CA PRO A 239 12.61 2.13 14.61
C PRO A 239 13.21 0.93 13.88
N LEU A 240 14.38 1.12 13.27
CA LEU A 240 15.05 0.08 12.50
C LEU A 240 16.06 -0.72 13.33
N GLY A 241 16.62 -0.10 14.37
CA GLY A 241 17.58 -0.73 15.29
C GLY A 241 18.98 -0.13 15.18
N LYS A 242 19.95 -0.84 15.74
CA LYS A 242 21.35 -0.38 15.81
C LYS A 242 22.17 -0.87 14.63
N THR A 243 22.88 0.03 13.97
CA THR A 243 23.82 -0.30 12.90
C THR A 243 25.04 -1.04 13.45
N GLU A 244 25.46 -2.08 12.74
CA GLU A 244 26.64 -2.87 13.07
C GLU A 244 27.76 -2.66 12.03
N PRO A 245 29.04 -2.76 12.42
CA PRO A 245 30.13 -2.74 11.45
C PRO A 245 30.08 -3.99 10.56
N LEU A 246 30.73 -3.91 9.40
CA LEU A 246 30.92 -5.05 8.51
C LEU A 246 31.73 -6.13 9.25
N LYS A 247 31.21 -7.37 9.28
CA LYS A 247 31.84 -8.53 9.90
C LYS A 247 31.78 -9.69 8.91
N LEU A 248 32.90 -10.40 8.77
CA LEU A 248 32.92 -11.71 8.12
C LEU A 248 32.25 -12.71 9.08
N GLU A 249 31.17 -13.33 8.63
CA GLU A 249 30.45 -14.34 9.41
C GLU A 249 30.99 -15.73 9.15
N ASN A 250 31.35 -16.02 7.90
CA ASN A 250 31.82 -17.34 7.50
C ASN A 250 32.69 -17.26 6.23
N ALA A 251 33.60 -18.21 6.08
CA ALA A 251 34.41 -18.43 4.88
C ALA A 251 34.41 -19.91 4.55
N GLU A 252 33.92 -20.26 3.36
CA GLU A 252 33.77 -21.65 2.91
C GLU A 252 34.55 -21.87 1.62
N THR A 253 35.12 -23.06 1.45
CA THR A 253 35.72 -23.50 0.20
C THR A 253 34.82 -24.51 -0.48
N HIS A 254 34.46 -24.27 -1.73
CA HIS A 254 33.67 -25.16 -2.55
C HIS A 254 34.49 -25.59 -3.76
N GLN A 255 34.54 -26.89 -4.05
CA GLN A 255 35.16 -27.42 -5.26
C GLN A 255 34.08 -27.98 -6.17
N ASP A 256 33.98 -27.47 -7.40
CA ASP A 256 33.03 -27.99 -8.37
C ASP A 256 33.48 -29.35 -8.95
N VAL A 257 32.56 -30.05 -9.63
CA VAL A 257 32.81 -31.36 -10.26
C VAL A 257 33.86 -31.33 -11.37
N PHE A 258 34.25 -30.14 -11.85
CA PHE A 258 35.27 -29.93 -12.87
C PHE A 258 36.62 -29.46 -12.27
N GLY A 259 36.74 -29.43 -10.94
CA GLY A 259 37.95 -29.05 -10.23
C GLY A 259 38.19 -27.55 -10.08
N GLY A 260 37.19 -26.71 -10.37
CA GLY A 260 37.20 -25.29 -10.01
C GLY A 260 37.06 -25.13 -8.50
N LEU A 261 37.87 -24.27 -7.89
CA LEU A 261 37.82 -24.00 -6.45
C LEU A 261 37.22 -22.61 -6.23
N GLU A 262 36.25 -22.48 -5.34
CA GLU A 262 35.58 -21.24 -4.99
C GLU A 262 35.76 -20.99 -3.49
N ILE A 263 36.12 -19.78 -3.11
CA ILE A 263 36.10 -19.31 -1.72
C ILE A 263 34.90 -18.38 -1.60
N ILE A 264 33.95 -18.75 -0.74
CA ILE A 264 32.72 -17.99 -0.48
C ILE A 264 32.88 -17.28 0.85
N LEU A 265 32.91 -15.96 0.81
CA LEU A 265 32.93 -15.12 2.01
C LEU A 265 31.54 -14.58 2.28
N ARG A 266 31.00 -14.88 3.46
CA ARG A 266 29.68 -14.44 3.92
C ARG A 266 29.84 -13.32 4.94
N PHE A 267 29.16 -12.21 4.72
CA PHE A 267 29.20 -11.06 5.61
C PHE A 267 27.85 -10.84 6.29
N ASN A 268 27.87 -10.19 7.44
CA ASN A 268 26.66 -9.85 8.21
C ASN A 268 25.73 -8.85 7.51
N GLN A 269 26.19 -8.21 6.44
CA GLN A 269 25.46 -7.22 5.65
C GLN A 269 25.94 -7.21 4.18
N ARG A 270 25.20 -6.52 3.32
CA ARG A 270 25.54 -6.35 1.90
C ARG A 270 26.89 -5.63 1.74
N VAL A 271 27.75 -6.19 0.90
CA VAL A 271 28.99 -5.56 0.43
C VAL A 271 28.73 -4.93 -0.95
N ASP A 272 29.18 -3.69 -1.14
CA ASP A 272 29.14 -3.04 -2.46
C ASP A 272 30.19 -3.67 -3.39
N PRO A 273 29.78 -4.29 -4.51
CA PRO A 273 30.71 -4.87 -5.47
C PRO A 273 31.77 -3.89 -5.98
N LYS A 274 31.43 -2.60 -6.12
CA LYS A 274 32.37 -1.57 -6.61
C LYS A 274 33.46 -1.24 -5.58
N GLY A 275 33.19 -1.49 -4.30
CA GLY A 275 34.14 -1.26 -3.20
C GLY A 275 35.15 -2.40 -3.00
N VAL A 276 34.94 -3.56 -3.61
CA VAL A 276 35.86 -4.71 -3.51
C VAL A 276 36.95 -4.58 -4.56
N THR A 277 38.04 -3.92 -4.19
CA THR A 277 39.23 -3.75 -5.04
C THR A 277 40.35 -4.71 -4.63
N ASP A 278 41.42 -4.77 -5.43
CA ASP A 278 42.62 -5.56 -5.12
C ASP A 278 43.38 -5.09 -3.87
N GLN A 279 43.10 -3.87 -3.41
CA GLN A 279 43.71 -3.29 -2.22
C GLN A 279 42.99 -3.68 -0.91
N VAL A 280 41.72 -4.09 -0.99
CA VAL A 280 40.89 -4.43 0.18
C VAL A 280 40.95 -5.93 0.49
N MET A 281 41.42 -6.76 -0.46
CA MET A 281 41.47 -8.21 -0.34
C MET A 281 42.66 -8.79 -1.10
N SER A 282 43.61 -9.38 -0.36
CA SER A 282 44.75 -10.14 -0.86
C SER A 282 44.58 -11.64 -0.59
N VAL A 283 45.24 -12.47 -1.41
CA VAL A 283 45.31 -13.92 -1.22
C VAL A 283 46.79 -14.29 -1.11
N GLU A 284 47.14 -15.00 -0.04
CA GLU A 284 48.50 -15.47 0.20
C GLU A 284 48.51 -17.00 0.37
N PRO A 285 49.35 -17.75 -0.39
CA PRO A 285 50.29 -17.26 -1.41
C PRO A 285 49.59 -16.72 -2.66
N ASP A 286 50.25 -15.80 -3.38
CA ASP A 286 49.70 -15.19 -4.60
C ASP A 286 49.36 -16.26 -5.66
N VAL A 287 48.14 -16.21 -6.21
CA VAL A 287 47.65 -17.18 -7.20
C VAL A 287 47.34 -16.46 -8.51
N GLN A 288 48.20 -16.63 -9.52
CA GLN A 288 48.15 -15.90 -10.80
C GLN A 288 46.86 -16.07 -11.64
N ILE A 289 46.01 -17.07 -11.36
CA ILE A 289 44.77 -17.35 -12.12
C ILE A 289 43.51 -17.02 -11.29
N PHE A 290 43.64 -16.09 -10.34
CA PHE A 290 42.53 -15.66 -9.50
C PHE A 290 41.53 -14.81 -10.28
N ARG A 291 40.24 -15.18 -10.27
CA ARG A 291 39.16 -14.34 -10.80
C ARG A 291 38.16 -14.04 -9.69
N LYS A 292 38.17 -12.79 -9.21
CA LYS A 292 37.19 -12.26 -8.26
C LYS A 292 35.83 -12.17 -8.95
N LEU A 293 34.81 -12.83 -8.42
CA LEU A 293 33.47 -12.86 -9.02
C LEU A 293 32.41 -12.58 -7.96
N LEU A 294 31.96 -11.34 -7.88
CA LEU A 294 30.85 -10.99 -6.99
C LEU A 294 29.54 -11.53 -7.53
N ARG A 295 28.92 -12.45 -6.77
CA ARG A 295 27.59 -12.97 -7.06
C ARG A 295 26.68 -12.59 -5.91
N VAL A 296 25.74 -11.68 -6.18
CA VAL A 296 24.69 -11.33 -5.24
C VAL A 296 23.58 -12.36 -5.44
N ASP A 297 23.49 -13.34 -4.54
CA ASP A 297 22.29 -14.17 -4.42
C ASP A 297 21.23 -13.35 -3.66
N THR A 298 19.98 -13.40 -4.11
CA THR A 298 18.87 -12.62 -3.52
C THR A 298 18.52 -13.07 -2.10
N SER A 299 19.13 -14.17 -1.62
CA SER A 299 18.93 -14.74 -0.29
C SER A 299 20.15 -14.66 0.64
N SER A 300 21.35 -14.31 0.12
CA SER A 300 22.59 -14.27 0.89
C SER A 300 23.57 -13.22 0.33
N TYR A 301 24.10 -12.37 1.21
CA TYR A 301 25.12 -11.39 0.85
C TYR A 301 26.49 -12.07 0.75
N GLU A 302 26.75 -12.70 -0.39
CA GLU A 302 27.95 -13.49 -0.65
C GLU A 302 28.94 -12.72 -1.53
N VAL A 303 30.22 -12.78 -1.16
CA VAL A 303 31.31 -12.47 -2.08
C VAL A 303 31.95 -13.79 -2.48
N ASN A 304 31.88 -14.12 -3.76
CA ASN A 304 32.47 -15.34 -4.31
C ASN A 304 33.85 -15.02 -4.92
N LEU A 305 34.83 -15.86 -4.64
CA LEU A 305 36.18 -15.76 -5.17
C LEU A 305 36.46 -17.05 -5.92
N ILE A 306 36.64 -17.00 -7.23
CA ILE A 306 36.74 -18.20 -8.07
C ILE A 306 38.19 -18.39 -8.52
N LEU A 307 38.79 -19.51 -8.12
CA LEU A 307 40.10 -20.01 -8.53
C LEU A 307 39.91 -21.07 -9.63
N LYS A 308 40.19 -20.70 -10.88
CA LYS A 308 40.15 -21.66 -12.00
C LYS A 308 41.54 -22.26 -12.25
N LYS A 309 41.71 -23.55 -12.02
CA LYS A 309 42.89 -24.29 -12.47
C LYS A 309 42.69 -24.68 -13.95
N HIS A 310 43.47 -24.11 -14.87
CA HIS A 310 43.57 -24.68 -16.22
C HIS A 310 44.34 -26.00 -16.13
N ILE A 311 43.62 -27.12 -16.07
CA ILE A 311 44.22 -28.43 -16.33
C ILE A 311 44.42 -28.51 -17.84
N LYS A 312 45.63 -28.22 -18.32
CA LYS A 312 46.04 -28.56 -19.68
C LYS A 312 46.16 -30.08 -19.74
N TYR A 313 45.19 -30.76 -20.34
CA TYR A 313 45.29 -32.17 -20.66
C TYR A 313 46.37 -32.32 -21.74
N ILE A 314 47.53 -32.86 -21.38
CA ILE A 314 48.50 -33.35 -22.37
C ILE A 314 48.18 -34.85 -22.53
N PRO A 315 47.59 -35.29 -23.65
CA PRO A 315 47.39 -36.71 -23.86
C PRO A 315 48.75 -37.40 -23.95
N ILE A 316 48.94 -38.45 -23.14
CA ILE A 316 50.05 -39.39 -23.33
C ILE A 316 49.68 -40.20 -24.58
N GLN A 317 50.43 -39.99 -25.66
CA GLN A 317 50.36 -40.87 -26.82
C GLN A 317 51.00 -42.21 -26.43
N ASN A 318 50.22 -43.29 -26.55
CA ASN A 318 50.75 -44.64 -26.73
C ASN A 318 51.10 -44.85 -28.20
#